data_AF-A0A8T7GSK3-F1
#
_entry.id   AF-A0A8T7GSK3-F1
#
_cell.length_a   1.000
_cell.length_b   1.000
_cell.length_c   1.000
_cell.angle_alpha   90.00
_cell.angle_beta   90.00
_cell.angle_gamma   90.00
#
_symmetry.space_group_name_H-M   'P 1'
#
loop_
_entity.id
_entity.type
_entity.pdbx_description
1 polymer ?
#
loop_
_entity_poly.entity_id
_entity_poly.type
_entity_poly.pdbx_seq_one_letter_code
_entity_poly.pdbx_strand_id
1 'polypeptide(L)'
;MKELDPLSEDNVFEDYYDVIYRAQYDEDVQIKDPEGFMEWAARKVESAQEEFGMSPPAFFLFVLQLLRKKGIPYYTFLDEIKSKRILLLGVAELAKHDPELLEDLLKKNLTILSIFKKLPSDMRKPFKDTLSIVARTEIGEMQYQALEALSDLIYEDPDLMEFFYSLLHDWDDKVRHIVLKALAKQPNEETKRRVKAIKYDENNENNLKLIEYILSYDG
;
A
#
# COMPACT_ATOMS: atom_id res chain seq x y z
N MET A 1 -36.23 -9.32 -51.01
CA MET A 1 -36.33 -8.82 -49.64
C MET A 1 -35.89 -9.96 -48.73
N LYS A 2 -34.70 -9.88 -48.13
CA LYS A 2 -34.30 -10.80 -47.07
C LYS A 2 -34.92 -10.27 -45.78
N GLU A 3 -35.72 -11.10 -45.12
CA GLU A 3 -36.20 -10.85 -43.77
C GLU A 3 -34.99 -10.68 -42.85
N LEU A 4 -34.95 -9.56 -42.14
CA LEU A 4 -33.98 -9.32 -41.08
C LEU A 4 -34.42 -10.13 -39.87
N ASP A 5 -33.51 -10.98 -39.40
CA ASP A 5 -33.61 -11.71 -38.15
C ASP A 5 -33.57 -10.70 -36.97
N PRO A 6 -34.60 -10.62 -36.11
CA PRO A 6 -34.64 -9.69 -34.99
C PRO A 6 -33.80 -10.16 -33.78
N LEU A 7 -32.93 -11.15 -33.97
CA LEU A 7 -32.03 -11.68 -32.94
C LEU A 7 -30.54 -11.39 -33.20
N SER A 8 -30.19 -10.36 -33.97
CA SER A 8 -28.83 -9.82 -33.85
C SER A 8 -28.76 -9.07 -32.51
N GLU A 9 -28.42 -9.80 -31.46
CA GLU A 9 -27.85 -9.26 -30.23
C GLU A 9 -26.80 -8.23 -30.64
N ASP A 10 -27.19 -6.95 -30.58
CA ASP A 10 -26.25 -5.85 -30.46
C ASP A 10 -25.35 -6.21 -29.29
N ASN A 11 -24.18 -6.75 -29.63
CA ASN A 11 -23.04 -6.88 -28.76
C ASN A 11 -22.67 -5.45 -28.35
N VAL A 12 -23.34 -4.92 -27.33
CA VAL A 12 -23.03 -3.66 -26.68
C VAL A 12 -21.77 -3.89 -25.85
N PHE A 13 -20.65 -4.11 -26.52
CA PHE A 13 -19.35 -3.93 -25.89
C PHE A 13 -19.25 -2.45 -25.55
N GLU A 14 -19.13 -2.17 -24.25
CA GLU A 14 -18.84 -0.83 -23.77
C GLU A 14 -17.49 -0.39 -24.35
N ASP A 15 -17.48 0.68 -25.13
CA ASP A 15 -16.22 1.26 -25.59
C ASP A 15 -15.57 1.99 -24.42
N TYR A 16 -14.72 1.28 -23.69
CA TYR A 16 -14.03 1.85 -22.53
C TYR A 16 -13.15 3.05 -22.88
N TYR A 17 -12.75 3.24 -24.15
CA TYR A 17 -12.11 4.49 -24.55
C TYR A 17 -13.08 5.68 -24.43
N ASP A 18 -14.31 5.53 -24.92
CA ASP A 18 -15.35 6.56 -24.79
C ASP A 18 -15.67 6.83 -23.31
N VAL A 19 -15.68 5.80 -22.46
CA VAL A 19 -15.81 5.97 -21.00
C VAL A 19 -14.69 6.84 -20.44
N ILE A 20 -13.42 6.57 -20.77
CA ILE A 20 -12.28 7.37 -20.30
C ILE A 20 -12.34 8.81 -20.83
N TYR A 21 -12.60 9.00 -22.13
CA TYR A 21 -12.67 10.34 -22.72
C TYR A 21 -13.82 11.16 -22.14
N ARG A 22 -15.00 10.56 -21.97
CA ARG A 22 -16.15 11.24 -21.34
C ARG A 22 -15.87 11.54 -19.88
N ALA A 23 -15.31 10.59 -19.13
CA ALA A 23 -14.98 10.78 -17.71
C ALA A 23 -14.06 11.98 -17.43
N GLN A 24 -13.30 12.46 -18.42
CA GLN A 24 -12.48 13.67 -18.30
C GLN A 24 -13.29 14.97 -18.29
N TYR A 25 -14.51 14.97 -18.85
CA TYR A 25 -15.33 16.17 -19.06
C TYR A 25 -16.76 16.06 -18.50
N ASP A 26 -17.26 14.84 -18.32
CA ASP A 26 -18.61 14.51 -17.90
C ASP A 26 -18.57 13.66 -16.62
N GLU A 27 -19.14 14.22 -15.56
CA GLU A 27 -19.18 13.59 -14.26
C GLU A 27 -20.18 12.43 -14.18
N ASP A 28 -21.13 12.33 -15.11
CA ASP A 28 -22.26 11.40 -15.08
C ASP A 28 -22.03 10.12 -15.90
N VAL A 29 -20.82 9.92 -16.44
CA VAL A 29 -20.46 8.71 -17.17
C VAL A 29 -20.79 7.44 -16.36
N GLN A 30 -21.49 6.49 -16.97
CA GLN A 30 -21.78 5.19 -16.35
C GLN A 30 -20.75 4.17 -16.81
N ILE A 31 -20.33 3.29 -15.90
CA ILE A 31 -19.52 2.11 -16.21
C ILE A 31 -20.47 0.93 -16.10
N LYS A 32 -20.86 0.34 -17.23
CA LYS A 32 -21.86 -0.73 -17.29
C LYS A 32 -21.28 -2.08 -16.91
N ASP A 33 -20.01 -2.31 -17.24
CA ASP A 33 -19.25 -3.50 -16.82
C ASP A 33 -18.01 -3.08 -16.00
N PRO A 34 -18.15 -2.93 -14.67
CA PRO A 34 -17.06 -2.53 -13.80
C PRO A 34 -15.87 -3.49 -13.79
N GLU A 35 -16.10 -4.80 -13.85
CA GLU A 35 -15.03 -5.80 -13.81
C GLU A 35 -14.22 -5.77 -15.11
N GLY A 36 -14.91 -5.81 -16.26
CA GLY A 36 -14.27 -5.68 -17.57
C GLY A 36 -13.54 -4.35 -17.74
N PHE A 37 -14.11 -3.25 -17.23
CA PHE A 37 -13.46 -1.94 -17.24
C PHE A 37 -12.17 -1.93 -16.41
N MET A 38 -12.17 -2.50 -15.19
CA MET A 38 -10.98 -2.57 -14.35
C MET A 38 -9.86 -3.41 -14.99
N GLU A 39 -10.18 -4.59 -15.52
CA GLU A 39 -9.21 -5.42 -16.24
C GLU A 39 -8.64 -4.70 -17.46
N TRP A 40 -9.50 -4.06 -18.24
CA TRP A 40 -9.09 -3.30 -19.42
C TRP A 40 -8.20 -2.12 -19.01
N ALA A 41 -8.63 -1.31 -18.05
CA ALA A 41 -7.89 -0.15 -17.58
C ALA A 41 -6.52 -0.55 -17.03
N ALA A 42 -6.43 -1.65 -16.28
CA ALA A 42 -5.17 -2.17 -15.75
C ALA A 42 -4.18 -2.54 -16.86
N ARG A 43 -4.65 -3.12 -17.99
CA ARG A 43 -3.82 -3.42 -19.17
C ARG A 43 -3.38 -2.16 -19.91
N LYS A 44 -4.13 -1.06 -19.78
CA LYS A 44 -3.87 0.22 -20.46
C LYS A 44 -2.99 1.19 -19.70
N VAL A 45 -2.73 0.96 -18.41
CA VAL A 45 -1.94 1.90 -17.60
C VAL A 45 -0.56 2.18 -18.23
N GLU A 46 0.12 1.16 -18.76
CA GLU A 46 1.46 1.35 -19.34
C GLU A 46 1.44 2.09 -20.68
N SER A 47 0.40 1.91 -21.51
CA SER A 47 0.24 2.60 -22.81
C SER A 47 -0.53 3.92 -22.70
N ALA A 48 -0.91 4.35 -21.50
CA ALA A 48 -1.78 5.49 -21.31
C ALA A 48 -1.23 6.82 -21.86
N GLN A 49 0.10 6.96 -21.95
CA GLN A 49 0.72 8.16 -22.50
C GLN A 49 0.49 8.28 -24.01
N GLU A 50 0.52 7.16 -24.72
CA GLU A 50 0.31 7.10 -26.16
C GLU A 50 -1.18 7.15 -26.49
N GLU A 51 -2.01 6.51 -25.66
CA GLU A 51 -3.45 6.35 -25.94
C GLU A 51 -4.31 7.52 -25.42
N PHE A 52 -3.96 8.09 -24.26
CA PHE A 52 -4.78 9.12 -23.59
C PHE A 52 -4.02 10.42 -23.33
N GLY A 53 -2.74 10.50 -23.69
CA GLY A 53 -1.90 11.66 -23.37
C GLY A 53 -1.58 11.80 -21.87
N MET A 54 -1.90 10.80 -21.05
CA MET A 54 -1.66 10.80 -19.60
C MET A 54 -0.44 9.97 -19.26
N SER A 55 0.41 10.44 -18.35
CA SER A 55 1.46 9.59 -17.83
C SER A 55 0.84 8.35 -17.12
N PRO A 56 1.50 7.18 -17.11
CA PRO A 56 0.97 6.00 -16.44
C PRO A 56 0.53 6.23 -14.97
N PRO A 57 1.27 6.99 -14.14
CA PRO A 57 0.83 7.30 -12.77
C PRO A 57 -0.41 8.21 -12.72
N ALA A 58 -0.52 9.16 -13.64
CA ALA A 58 -1.69 10.04 -13.72
C ALA A 58 -2.94 9.26 -14.16
N PHE A 59 -2.81 8.36 -15.14
CA PHE A 59 -3.89 7.49 -15.57
C PHE A 59 -4.32 6.52 -14.45
N PHE A 60 -3.37 5.95 -13.72
CA PHE A 60 -3.65 5.12 -12.53
C PHE A 60 -4.48 5.87 -11.49
N LEU A 61 -4.08 7.10 -11.16
CA LEU A 61 -4.80 7.95 -10.20
C LEU A 61 -6.21 8.26 -10.70
N PHE A 62 -6.33 8.65 -11.98
CA PHE A 62 -7.60 8.98 -12.63
C PHE A 62 -8.60 7.81 -12.54
N VAL A 63 -8.17 6.59 -12.90
CA VAL A 63 -9.03 5.40 -12.87
C VAL A 63 -9.50 5.12 -11.43
N LEU A 64 -8.61 5.18 -10.44
CA LEU A 64 -8.99 4.97 -9.04
C LEU A 64 -10.02 6.00 -8.56
N GLN A 65 -9.82 7.27 -8.89
CA GLN A 65 -10.73 8.35 -8.52
C GLN A 65 -12.09 8.17 -9.20
N LEU A 66 -12.11 7.77 -10.47
CA LEU A 66 -13.33 7.46 -11.19
C LEU A 66 -14.10 6.32 -10.53
N LEU A 67 -13.44 5.20 -10.24
CA LEU A 67 -14.06 4.05 -9.56
C LEU A 67 -14.60 4.43 -8.18
N ARG A 68 -13.82 5.17 -7.38
CA ARG A 68 -14.25 5.69 -6.06
C ARG A 68 -15.49 6.57 -6.20
N LYS A 69 -15.49 7.50 -7.15
CA LYS A 69 -16.63 8.41 -7.41
C LYS A 69 -17.89 7.67 -7.79
N LYS A 70 -17.76 6.55 -8.50
CA LYS A 70 -18.88 5.69 -8.93
C LYS A 70 -19.30 4.67 -7.87
N GLY A 71 -18.67 4.65 -6.70
CA GLY A 71 -18.95 3.68 -5.64
C GLY A 71 -18.56 2.26 -6.03
N ILE A 72 -17.69 2.10 -7.04
CA ILE A 72 -17.23 0.81 -7.52
C ILE A 72 -16.03 0.37 -6.65
N PRO A 73 -16.03 -0.87 -6.12
CA PRO A 73 -14.87 -1.40 -5.40
C PRO A 73 -13.62 -1.40 -6.29
N TYR A 74 -12.61 -0.61 -5.91
CA TYR A 74 -11.42 -0.36 -6.72
C TYR A 74 -10.20 -1.20 -6.31
N TYR A 75 -10.36 -2.10 -5.33
CA TYR A 75 -9.28 -3.00 -4.90
C TYR A 75 -8.89 -3.99 -6.00
N THR A 76 -9.87 -4.51 -6.75
CA THR A 76 -9.63 -5.44 -7.86
C THR A 76 -8.78 -4.80 -8.95
N PHE A 77 -9.01 -3.52 -9.28
CA PHE A 77 -8.15 -2.79 -10.22
C PHE A 77 -6.68 -2.80 -9.81
N LEU A 78 -6.39 -2.68 -8.51
CA LEU A 78 -5.02 -2.70 -8.00
C LEU A 78 -4.37 -4.08 -8.14
N ASP A 79 -5.14 -5.14 -7.92
CA ASP A 79 -4.66 -6.52 -8.05
C ASP A 79 -4.44 -6.93 -9.51
N GLU A 80 -5.15 -6.31 -10.46
CA GLU A 80 -4.96 -6.51 -11.91
C GLU A 80 -3.67 -5.87 -12.46
N ILE A 81 -3.09 -4.89 -11.75
CA ILE A 81 -1.85 -4.25 -12.19
C ILE A 81 -0.65 -5.14 -11.86
N LYS A 82 -0.19 -5.88 -12.87
CA LYS A 82 0.96 -6.80 -12.75
C LYS A 82 2.30 -6.07 -12.56
N SER A 83 2.39 -4.82 -13.01
CA SER A 83 3.63 -4.06 -13.00
C SER A 83 3.88 -3.41 -11.64
N LYS A 84 4.77 -4.00 -10.83
CA LYS A 84 5.19 -3.44 -9.53
C LYS A 84 5.74 -2.02 -9.64
N ARG A 85 6.36 -1.67 -10.77
CA ARG A 85 6.86 -0.32 -11.04
C ARG A 85 5.70 0.67 -11.17
N ILE A 86 4.67 0.32 -11.94
CA ILE A 86 3.47 1.15 -12.09
C ILE A 86 2.76 1.32 -10.76
N LEU A 87 2.56 0.24 -9.99
CA LEU A 87 1.99 0.34 -8.64
C LEU A 87 2.81 1.28 -7.75
N LEU A 88 4.14 1.18 -7.75
CA LEU A 88 4.99 2.07 -6.96
C LEU A 88 4.81 3.54 -7.33
N LEU A 89 4.84 3.84 -8.63
CA LEU A 89 4.66 5.22 -9.11
C LEU A 89 3.24 5.72 -8.86
N GLY A 90 2.23 4.87 -9.05
CA GLY A 90 0.83 5.21 -8.79
C GLY A 90 0.54 5.47 -7.32
N VAL A 91 1.10 4.65 -6.40
CA VAL A 91 1.01 4.88 -4.96
C VAL A 91 1.75 6.15 -4.54
N ALA A 92 2.89 6.44 -5.16
CA ALA A 92 3.59 7.71 -4.95
C ALA A 92 2.76 8.91 -5.40
N GLU A 93 2.00 8.77 -6.49
CA GLU A 93 1.12 9.82 -7.00
C GLU A 93 -0.12 10.02 -6.11
N LEU A 94 -0.73 8.93 -5.65
CA LEU A 94 -1.79 8.94 -4.64
C LEU A 94 -1.35 9.69 -3.37
N ALA A 95 -0.15 9.40 -2.86
CA ALA A 95 0.37 10.04 -1.66
C ALA A 95 0.47 11.58 -1.78
N LYS A 96 0.67 12.08 -3.01
CA LYS A 96 0.77 13.52 -3.29
C LYS A 96 -0.56 14.19 -3.56
N HIS A 97 -1.48 13.49 -4.23
CA HIS A 97 -2.67 14.09 -4.84
C HIS A 97 -4.00 13.65 -4.23
N ASP A 98 -4.06 12.49 -3.57
CA ASP A 98 -5.25 11.98 -2.89
C ASP A 98 -4.86 11.16 -1.64
N PRO A 99 -4.33 11.85 -0.60
CA PRO A 99 -3.88 11.18 0.62
C PRO A 99 -5.01 10.46 1.35
N GLU A 100 -6.25 10.98 1.30
CA GLU A 100 -7.41 10.34 1.94
C GLU A 100 -7.71 8.97 1.33
N LEU A 101 -7.67 8.86 -0.02
CA LEU A 101 -7.82 7.58 -0.69
C LEU A 101 -6.69 6.62 -0.31
N LEU A 102 -5.46 7.12 -0.25
CA LEU A 102 -4.33 6.29 0.14
C LEU A 102 -4.47 5.78 1.58
N GLU A 103 -4.94 6.59 2.52
CA GLU A 103 -5.21 6.13 3.89
C GLU A 103 -6.23 5.00 3.95
N ASP A 104 -7.31 5.08 3.17
CA ASP A 104 -8.30 4.00 3.10
C ASP A 104 -7.70 2.71 2.53
N LEU A 105 -6.89 2.86 1.47
CA LEU A 105 -6.18 1.75 0.83
C LEU A 105 -5.17 1.08 1.77
N LEU A 106 -4.39 1.84 2.52
CA LEU A 106 -3.39 1.31 3.45
C LEU A 106 -4.02 0.46 4.57
N LYS A 107 -5.27 0.76 4.95
CA LYS A 107 -6.01 0.00 5.98
C LYS A 107 -6.58 -1.31 5.46
N LYS A 108 -6.78 -1.45 4.15
CA LYS A 108 -7.60 -2.53 3.57
C LYS A 108 -6.89 -3.39 2.53
N ASN A 109 -5.79 -2.90 1.96
CA ASN A 109 -5.14 -3.56 0.84
C ASN A 109 -3.65 -3.82 1.13
N LEU A 110 -3.33 -5.10 1.29
CA LEU A 110 -1.97 -5.58 1.57
C LEU A 110 -0.99 -5.25 0.45
N THR A 111 -1.42 -5.34 -0.82
CA THR A 111 -0.59 -5.01 -1.98
C THR A 111 -0.14 -3.55 -1.91
N ILE A 112 -1.06 -2.64 -1.64
CA ILE A 112 -0.75 -1.21 -1.48
C ILE A 112 0.18 -0.98 -0.31
N LEU A 113 -0.07 -1.57 0.85
CA LEU A 113 0.81 -1.43 2.01
C LEU A 113 2.24 -1.95 1.73
N SER A 114 2.36 -3.07 1.04
CA SER A 114 3.65 -3.67 0.65
C SER A 114 4.42 -2.86 -0.41
N ILE A 115 3.70 -2.10 -1.23
CA ILE A 115 4.30 -1.12 -2.16
C ILE A 115 4.66 0.16 -1.41
N PHE A 116 3.77 0.66 -0.57
CA PHE A 116 3.93 1.91 0.17
C PHE A 116 5.14 1.89 1.09
N LYS A 117 5.43 0.77 1.76
CA LYS A 117 6.64 0.64 2.60
C LYS A 117 7.96 0.84 1.84
N LYS A 118 7.95 0.80 0.50
CA LYS A 118 9.13 1.02 -0.36
C LYS A 118 9.31 2.48 -0.77
N LEU A 119 8.32 3.34 -0.50
CA LEU A 119 8.45 4.77 -0.74
C LEU A 119 9.45 5.40 0.22
N PRO A 120 10.12 6.50 -0.15
CA PRO A 120 10.95 7.29 0.75
C PRO A 120 10.25 7.71 2.05
N SER A 121 11.00 7.86 3.16
CA SER A 121 10.44 8.13 4.49
C SER A 121 9.66 9.44 4.57
N ASP A 122 10.07 10.48 3.86
CA ASP A 122 9.38 11.77 3.74
C ASP A 122 7.98 11.62 3.14
N MET A 123 7.79 10.70 2.20
CA MET A 123 6.46 10.36 1.66
C MET A 123 5.62 9.51 2.61
N ARG A 124 6.26 8.67 3.46
CA ARG A 124 5.55 7.80 4.42
C ARG A 124 5.13 8.54 5.68
N LYS A 125 5.90 9.56 6.09
CA LYS A 125 5.71 10.30 7.35
C LYS A 125 4.30 10.88 7.56
N PRO A 126 3.64 11.48 6.55
CA PRO A 126 2.26 11.96 6.71
C PRO A 126 1.25 10.87 7.10
N PHE A 127 1.56 9.61 6.82
CA PHE A 127 0.67 8.46 7.03
C PHE A 127 1.01 7.66 8.30
N LYS A 128 1.94 8.15 9.14
CA LYS A 128 2.42 7.46 10.35
C LYS A 128 1.28 7.02 11.28
N ASP A 129 0.26 7.87 11.46
CA ASP A 129 -0.85 7.55 12.36
C ASP A 129 -1.72 6.43 11.78
N THR A 130 -2.01 6.49 10.47
CA THR A 130 -2.69 5.41 9.75
C THR A 130 -1.92 4.10 9.83
N LEU A 131 -0.61 4.12 9.58
CA LEU A 131 0.25 2.94 9.73
C LEU A 131 0.27 2.41 11.18
N SER A 132 0.26 3.29 12.17
CA SER A 132 0.24 2.92 13.59
C SER A 132 -1.07 2.26 13.97
N ILE A 133 -2.19 2.70 13.41
CA ILE A 133 -3.49 2.04 13.57
C ILE A 133 -3.40 0.62 13.01
N VAL A 134 -2.98 0.45 11.75
CA VAL A 134 -2.85 -0.87 11.10
C VAL A 134 -1.94 -1.79 11.90
N ALA A 135 -0.78 -1.30 12.36
CA ALA A 135 0.17 -2.09 13.16
C ALA A 135 -0.38 -2.53 14.54
N ARG A 136 -1.40 -1.86 15.07
CA ARG A 136 -2.02 -2.17 16.37
C ARG A 136 -3.27 -3.03 16.24
N THR A 137 -4.02 -2.90 15.15
CA THR A 137 -5.33 -3.55 14.99
C THR A 137 -5.27 -4.82 14.16
N GLU A 138 -4.33 -4.93 13.23
CA GLU A 138 -4.17 -6.10 12.37
C GLU A 138 -3.26 -7.16 13.02
N ILE A 139 -3.45 -8.41 12.57
CA ILE A 139 -2.59 -9.55 12.94
C ILE A 139 -2.03 -10.16 11.66
N GLY A 140 -0.75 -10.52 11.67
CA GLY A 140 -0.10 -11.17 10.53
C GLY A 140 0.41 -10.17 9.49
N GLU A 141 0.22 -10.47 8.20
CA GLU A 141 0.98 -9.79 7.14
C GLU A 141 0.70 -8.28 7.04
N MET A 142 -0.55 -7.83 7.24
CA MET A 142 -0.85 -6.39 7.30
C MET A 142 -0.09 -5.69 8.44
N GLN A 143 -0.05 -6.32 9.62
CA GLN A 143 0.68 -5.81 10.77
C GLN A 143 2.19 -5.71 10.47
N TYR A 144 2.75 -6.77 9.90
CA TYR A 144 4.18 -6.83 9.57
C TYR A 144 4.57 -5.75 8.57
N GLN A 145 3.79 -5.57 7.51
CA GLN A 145 4.06 -4.56 6.48
C GLN A 145 3.94 -3.14 7.06
N ALA A 146 2.98 -2.89 7.95
CA ALA A 146 2.85 -1.60 8.63
C ALA A 146 4.04 -1.30 9.57
N LEU A 147 4.47 -2.29 10.37
CA LEU A 147 5.65 -2.16 11.23
C LEU A 147 6.93 -1.91 10.41
N GLU A 148 7.10 -2.62 9.30
CA GLU A 148 8.22 -2.38 8.38
C GLU A 148 8.18 -0.95 7.79
N ALA A 149 7.01 -0.45 7.41
CA ALA A 149 6.85 0.92 6.89
C ALA A 149 7.19 1.99 7.95
N LEU A 150 6.87 1.73 9.22
CA LEU A 150 7.17 2.60 10.36
C LEU A 150 8.62 2.55 10.82
N SER A 151 9.37 1.49 10.48
CA SER A 151 10.68 1.19 11.08
C SER A 151 11.73 2.30 10.92
N ASP A 152 11.69 3.08 9.85
CA ASP A 152 12.63 4.21 9.65
C ASP A 152 12.14 5.50 10.34
N LEU A 153 10.89 5.54 10.79
CA LEU A 153 10.26 6.73 11.37
C LEU A 153 10.36 6.74 12.90
N ILE A 154 10.70 5.62 13.53
CA ILE A 154 10.69 5.45 15.00
C ILE A 154 11.65 6.41 15.72
N TYR A 155 12.72 6.84 15.06
CA TYR A 155 13.72 7.74 15.66
C TYR A 155 13.33 9.22 15.60
N GLU A 156 12.31 9.55 14.82
CA GLU A 156 11.78 10.91 14.69
C GLU A 156 10.62 11.18 15.65
N ASP A 157 10.10 10.13 16.30
CA ASP A 157 8.91 10.20 17.15
C ASP A 157 9.04 9.31 18.40
N PRO A 158 9.20 9.92 19.60
CA PRO A 158 9.28 9.19 20.86
C PRO A 158 8.08 8.28 21.15
N ASP A 159 6.86 8.68 20.76
CA ASP A 159 5.67 7.87 21.03
C ASP A 159 5.66 6.60 20.16
N LEU A 160 6.16 6.73 18.92
CA LEU A 160 6.36 5.59 18.03
C LEU A 160 7.50 4.68 18.52
N MET A 161 8.57 5.25 19.06
CA MET A 161 9.65 4.49 19.70
C MET A 161 9.14 3.66 20.89
N GLU A 162 8.37 4.27 21.81
CA GLU A 162 7.79 3.54 22.95
C GLU A 162 6.78 2.46 22.48
N PHE A 163 6.03 2.72 21.40
CA PHE A 163 5.22 1.67 20.79
C PHE A 163 6.07 0.47 20.36
N PHE A 164 7.18 0.70 19.66
CA PHE A 164 8.10 -0.38 19.27
C PHE A 164 8.69 -1.10 20.49
N TYR A 165 9.05 -0.39 21.55
CA TYR A 165 9.51 -1.04 22.79
C TYR A 165 8.45 -1.93 23.43
N SER A 166 7.17 -1.55 23.37
CA SER A 166 6.09 -2.40 23.89
C SER A 166 5.98 -3.74 23.15
N LEU A 167 6.34 -3.76 21.86
CA LEU A 167 6.29 -4.96 21.01
C LEU A 167 7.49 -5.89 21.17
N LEU A 168 8.50 -5.54 21.99
CA LEU A 168 9.61 -6.45 22.32
C LEU A 168 9.14 -7.70 23.08
N HIS A 169 7.98 -7.63 23.73
CA HIS A 169 7.35 -8.75 24.43
C HIS A 169 6.16 -9.33 23.65
N ASP A 170 6.00 -9.00 22.37
CA ASP A 170 4.92 -9.53 21.56
C ASP A 170 5.00 -11.06 21.49
N TRP A 171 3.86 -11.74 21.43
CA TRP A 171 3.81 -13.20 21.38
C TRP A 171 4.34 -13.74 20.04
N ASP A 172 4.16 -12.97 18.96
CA ASP A 172 4.58 -13.31 17.61
C ASP A 172 6.08 -13.01 17.41
N ASP A 173 6.85 -14.05 17.07
CA ASP A 173 8.29 -13.93 16.89
C ASP A 173 8.69 -13.09 15.67
N LYS A 174 7.83 -13.02 14.65
CA LYS A 174 8.01 -12.17 13.46
C LYS A 174 7.76 -10.71 13.79
N VAL A 175 6.80 -10.39 14.67
CA VAL A 175 6.64 -9.01 15.20
C VAL A 175 7.90 -8.60 15.95
N ARG A 176 8.35 -9.41 16.91
CA ARG A 176 9.60 -9.14 17.66
C ARG A 176 10.79 -8.98 16.72
N HIS A 177 10.88 -9.81 15.67
CA HIS A 177 11.95 -9.72 14.67
C HIS A 177 11.98 -8.37 13.96
N ILE A 178 10.83 -7.90 13.46
CA ILE A 178 10.72 -6.61 12.76
C ILE A 178 11.11 -5.47 13.69
N VAL A 179 10.63 -5.50 14.93
CA VAL A 179 10.94 -4.51 15.97
C VAL A 179 12.43 -4.47 16.27
N LEU A 180 13.05 -5.63 16.53
CA LEU A 180 14.49 -5.73 16.79
C LEU A 180 15.31 -5.23 15.60
N LYS A 181 14.90 -5.58 14.37
CA LYS A 181 15.56 -5.11 13.15
C LYS A 181 15.45 -3.60 12.98
N ALA A 182 14.31 -3.00 13.35
CA ALA A 182 14.15 -1.55 13.33
C ALA A 182 15.06 -0.88 14.36
N LEU A 183 15.04 -1.36 15.61
CA LEU A 183 15.85 -0.85 16.71
C LEU A 183 17.37 -1.01 16.49
N ALA A 184 17.79 -2.04 15.75
CA ALA A 184 19.17 -2.26 15.37
C ALA A 184 19.75 -1.19 14.42
N LYS A 185 18.92 -0.37 13.76
CA LYS A 185 19.41 0.64 12.81
C LYS A 185 20.17 1.78 13.50
N GLN A 186 19.72 2.17 14.68
CA GLN A 186 20.35 3.21 15.49
C GLN A 186 20.22 2.86 16.98
N PRO A 187 21.01 1.89 17.47
CA PRO A 187 20.98 1.50 18.88
C PRO A 187 21.40 2.65 19.79
N ASN A 188 20.68 2.85 20.88
CA ASN A 188 21.07 3.74 21.97
C ASN A 188 21.02 3.00 23.32
N GLU A 189 21.49 3.65 24.39
CA GLU A 189 21.55 3.01 25.72
C GLU A 189 20.18 2.56 26.24
N GLU A 190 19.12 3.29 25.90
CA GLU A 190 17.77 2.88 26.25
C GLU A 190 17.35 1.62 25.49
N THR A 191 17.62 1.56 24.18
CA THR A 191 17.40 0.36 23.37
C THR A 191 18.16 -0.84 23.95
N LYS A 192 19.44 -0.68 24.30
CA LYS A 192 20.24 -1.73 24.95
C LYS A 192 19.61 -2.23 26.23
N ARG A 193 19.17 -1.31 27.10
CA ARG A 193 18.50 -1.64 28.36
C ARG A 193 17.23 -2.46 28.11
N ARG A 194 16.39 -2.03 27.16
CA ARG A 194 15.12 -2.71 26.81
C ARG A 194 15.36 -4.09 26.21
N VAL A 195 16.28 -4.24 25.24
CA VAL A 195 16.53 -5.56 24.63
C VAL A 195 17.25 -6.52 25.59
N LYS A 196 18.08 -6.02 26.51
CA LYS A 196 18.71 -6.85 27.54
C LYS A 196 17.67 -7.53 28.43
N ALA A 197 16.55 -6.86 28.70
CA ALA A 197 15.48 -7.40 29.53
C ALA A 197 14.80 -8.62 28.90
N ILE A 198 14.73 -8.71 27.57
CA ILE A 198 14.10 -9.85 26.86
C ILE A 198 15.08 -10.94 26.42
N LYS A 199 16.39 -10.72 26.56
CA LYS A 199 17.41 -11.63 26.01
C LYS A 199 17.24 -13.08 26.45
N TYR A 200 16.86 -13.30 27.71
CA TYR A 200 16.74 -14.65 28.28
C TYR A 200 15.39 -15.31 27.98
N ASP A 201 14.40 -14.54 27.54
CA ASP A 201 13.06 -15.03 27.20
C ASP A 201 12.91 -15.30 25.69
N GLU A 202 13.83 -14.77 24.87
CA GLU A 202 13.84 -14.99 23.42
C GLU A 202 14.43 -16.35 23.05
N ASN A 203 13.70 -17.08 22.22
CA ASN A 203 14.07 -18.43 21.76
C ASN A 203 14.31 -18.49 20.24
N ASN A 204 13.98 -17.43 19.50
CA ASN A 204 14.26 -17.34 18.07
C ASN A 204 15.72 -16.93 17.84
N GLU A 205 16.50 -17.79 17.18
CA GLU A 205 17.94 -17.56 16.94
C GLU A 205 18.23 -16.28 16.15
N ASN A 206 17.37 -15.89 15.21
CA ASN A 206 17.57 -14.67 14.44
C ASN A 206 17.33 -13.42 15.28
N ASN A 207 16.38 -13.47 16.22
CA ASN A 207 16.13 -12.40 17.17
C ASN A 207 17.29 -12.29 18.17
N LEU A 208 17.80 -13.42 18.66
CA LEU A 208 18.99 -13.43 19.53
C LEU A 208 20.21 -12.77 18.88
N LYS A 209 20.46 -13.04 17.59
CA LYS A 209 21.54 -12.36 16.84
C LYS A 209 21.36 -10.85 16.78
N LEU A 210 20.13 -10.36 16.57
CA LEU A 210 19.83 -8.93 16.57
C LEU A 210 20.01 -8.31 17.96
N ILE A 211 19.57 -9.01 19.02
CA ILE A 211 19.78 -8.59 20.41
C ILE A 211 21.27 -8.48 20.72
N GLU A 212 22.07 -9.48 20.35
CA GLU A 212 23.52 -9.46 20.55
C GLU A 212 24.21 -8.33 19.78
N TYR A 213 23.79 -8.08 18.55
CA TYR A 213 24.26 -6.94 17.77
C TYR A 213 23.94 -5.61 18.47
N ILE A 214 22.71 -5.40 18.94
CA ILE A 214 22.31 -4.18 19.65
C ILE A 214 23.13 -4.00 20.94
N LEU A 215 23.33 -5.07 21.71
CA LEU A 215 24.04 -5.01 22.99
C LEU A 215 25.56 -4.78 22.85
N SER A 216 26.14 -5.17 21.71
CA SER A 216 27.56 -4.98 21.41
C SER A 216 27.86 -3.70 20.63
N TYR A 217 26.84 -2.92 20.27
CA TYR A 217 27.01 -1.69 19.50
C TYR A 217 27.62 -0.58 20.37
N ASP A 218 28.84 -0.15 20.07
CA ASP A 218 29.59 0.80 20.92
C ASP A 218 29.41 2.29 20.56
N GLY A 219 28.63 2.62 19.53
CA GLY A 219 28.32 4.03 19.18
C GLY A 219 29.34 4.66 18.25
#